data_AF-A0AAW2JKE0-F1
#
_entry.id   AF-A0AAW2JKE0-F1
#
_cell.length_a   1.000
_cell.length_b   1.000
_cell.length_c   1.000
_cell.angle_alpha   90.00
_cell.angle_beta   90.00
_cell.angle_gamma   90.00
#
_symmetry.space_group_name_H-M   'P 1'
#
loop_
_entity.id
_entity.type
_entity.pdbx_description
1 polymer ?
#
loop_
_entity_poly.entity_id
_entity_poly.type
_entity_poly.pdbx_seq_one_letter_code
_entity_poly.pdbx_strand_id
1 'polypeptide(L)'
;FASYELESHHVPSTMDPSFSRGSNQTFQQKKSNLTVNGHPIPDQLVKIAEKIAGPIKPGDYWYDFRAGFWGVMGGRALGMIPPFIQEFNYPMPAHCAGGNTGIFVNGRELHHIDLDMLHDRGFPTDRGKSYTIEMSGRVLDEQTGEELYLGKLAPT
;
A
#
# COMPACT_ATOMS: atom_id res chain seq x y z
N PHE A 1 -14.41 -82.92 -23.25
CA PHE A 1 -14.55 -83.45 -21.87
C PHE A 1 -15.29 -82.37 -21.07
N ALA A 2 -16.62 -82.36 -21.16
CA ALA A 2 -17.53 -82.98 -20.19
C ALA A 2 -17.71 -82.10 -18.93
N SER A 3 -18.66 -81.16 -19.04
CA SER A 3 -19.77 -80.78 -18.14
C SER A 3 -19.72 -80.87 -16.60
N TYR A 4 -20.44 -79.88 -16.00
CA TYR A 4 -20.97 -79.68 -14.62
C TYR A 4 -20.01 -79.01 -13.62
N GLU A 5 -20.37 -77.91 -12.94
CA GLU A 5 -21.53 -77.76 -12.03
C GLU A 5 -22.24 -76.37 -12.04
N LEU A 6 -23.46 -76.39 -11.52
CA LEU A 6 -24.49 -75.35 -11.44
C LEU A 6 -24.37 -74.44 -10.20
N GLU A 7 -24.92 -73.22 -10.38
CA GLU A 7 -25.57 -72.31 -9.42
C GLU A 7 -24.80 -71.85 -8.16
N SER A 8 -24.61 -70.53 -8.00
CA SER A 8 -25.71 -69.74 -7.40
C SER A 8 -25.68 -68.28 -7.81
N HIS A 9 -26.87 -67.76 -8.10
CA HIS A 9 -27.16 -66.37 -8.40
C HIS A 9 -27.07 -65.46 -7.16
N HIS A 10 -26.35 -64.35 -7.30
CA HIS A 10 -26.73 -63.11 -6.64
C HIS A 10 -26.26 -61.90 -7.46
N VAL A 11 -27.19 -61.04 -7.87
CA VAL A 11 -26.94 -59.72 -8.48
C VAL A 11 -27.87 -58.72 -7.76
N PRO A 12 -27.54 -57.42 -7.74
CA PRO A 12 -26.60 -56.75 -6.84
C PRO A 12 -27.35 -55.80 -5.90
N SER A 13 -26.78 -55.42 -4.75
CA SER A 13 -27.32 -54.30 -3.99
C SER A 13 -26.23 -53.46 -3.38
N THR A 14 -26.51 -52.15 -3.48
CA THR A 14 -25.93 -50.99 -2.79
C THR A 14 -24.51 -50.54 -3.16
N MET A 15 -24.55 -49.44 -3.93
CA MET A 15 -23.55 -48.41 -4.17
C MET A 15 -22.36 -48.35 -3.19
N ASP A 16 -21.19 -48.36 -3.81
CA ASP A 16 -19.87 -47.99 -3.33
C ASP A 16 -19.83 -46.60 -2.64
N PRO A 17 -19.45 -46.49 -1.35
CA PRO A 17 -19.17 -45.21 -0.72
C PRO A 17 -17.70 -44.80 -0.96
N SER A 18 -17.29 -44.74 -2.23
CA SER A 18 -16.01 -44.17 -2.66
C SER A 18 -16.23 -42.91 -3.48
N PHE A 19 -16.81 -41.89 -2.86
CA PHE A 19 -16.71 -40.53 -3.39
C PHE A 19 -16.11 -39.62 -2.32
N SER A 20 -14.79 -39.53 -2.39
CA SER A 20 -14.00 -38.31 -2.29
C SER A 20 -14.57 -37.26 -1.35
N ARG A 21 -14.09 -37.32 -0.11
CA ARG A 21 -14.11 -36.18 0.82
C ARG A 21 -13.53 -34.98 0.10
N GLY A 22 -14.40 -34.15 -0.48
CA GLY A 22 -14.03 -32.86 -1.03
C GLY A 22 -13.28 -32.13 0.06
N SER A 23 -11.97 -31.99 -0.13
CA SER A 23 -11.16 -31.11 0.69
C SER A 23 -11.83 -29.75 0.61
N ASN A 24 -12.44 -29.33 1.71
CA ASN A 24 -12.69 -27.91 1.96
C ASN A 24 -11.31 -27.26 1.95
N GLN A 25 -10.83 -26.92 0.76
CA GLN A 25 -9.85 -25.86 0.62
C GLN A 25 -10.59 -24.63 1.10
N THR A 26 -10.48 -24.37 2.41
CA THR A 26 -10.54 -23.01 2.90
C THR A 26 -9.63 -22.24 1.97
N PHE A 27 -10.20 -21.43 1.07
CA PHE A 27 -9.50 -20.31 0.47
C PHE A 27 -9.06 -19.49 1.67
N GLN A 28 -7.88 -19.83 2.21
CA GLN A 28 -7.14 -18.97 3.12
C GLN A 28 -6.76 -17.79 2.23
N GLN A 29 -7.71 -16.87 2.10
CA GLN A 29 -7.52 -15.60 1.41
C GLN A 29 -6.29 -15.00 2.09
N LYS A 30 -5.17 -14.99 1.36
CA LYS A 30 -3.87 -14.59 1.89
C LYS A 30 -4.01 -13.12 2.27
N LYS A 31 -4.32 -12.88 3.54
CA LYS A 31 -4.44 -11.53 4.11
C LYS A 31 -3.21 -10.75 3.69
N SER A 32 -3.43 -9.65 2.97
CA SER A 32 -2.41 -8.66 2.71
C SER A 32 -2.02 -8.06 4.06
N ASN A 33 -0.77 -8.28 4.48
CA ASN A 33 -0.20 -7.62 5.64
C ASN A 33 0.22 -6.19 5.24
N LEU A 34 -0.70 -5.44 4.63
CA LEU A 34 -0.47 -4.07 4.18
C LEU A 34 -1.11 -3.10 5.16
N THR A 35 -0.31 -2.21 5.71
CA THR A 35 -0.78 -1.05 6.47
C THR A 35 -0.31 0.22 5.78
N VAL A 36 -1.19 1.21 5.71
CA VAL A 36 -0.87 2.55 5.20
C VAL A 36 -1.26 3.58 6.25
N ASN A 37 -0.34 4.45 6.63
CA ASN A 37 -0.54 5.47 7.67
C ASN A 37 -1.03 4.86 9.00
N GLY A 38 -0.61 3.62 9.31
CA GLY A 38 -1.05 2.87 10.49
C GLY A 38 -2.41 2.16 10.35
N HIS A 39 -3.08 2.25 9.20
CA HIS A 39 -4.37 1.61 8.95
C HIS A 39 -4.21 0.33 8.10
N PRO A 40 -4.75 -0.83 8.54
CA PRO A 40 -4.72 -2.04 7.74
C PRO A 40 -5.61 -1.91 6.51
N ILE A 41 -5.09 -2.29 5.35
CA ILE A 41 -5.79 -2.20 4.07
C ILE A 41 -6.38 -3.56 3.72
N PRO A 42 -7.72 -3.69 3.55
CA PRO A 42 -8.34 -4.92 3.08
C PRO A 42 -7.83 -5.35 1.70
N ASP A 43 -7.68 -6.66 1.46
CA ASP A 43 -7.18 -7.23 0.19
C ASP A 43 -7.90 -6.68 -1.05
N GLN A 44 -9.21 -6.46 -0.95
CA GLN A 44 -10.01 -5.89 -2.03
C GLN A 44 -9.56 -4.47 -2.38
N LEU A 45 -9.27 -3.63 -1.37
CA LEU A 45 -8.78 -2.27 -1.58
C LEU A 45 -7.34 -2.28 -2.09
N VAL A 46 -6.50 -3.20 -1.61
CA VAL A 46 -5.15 -3.39 -2.17
C VAL A 46 -5.22 -3.64 -3.67
N LYS A 47 -6.13 -4.51 -4.13
CA LYS A 47 -6.30 -4.82 -5.55
C LYS A 47 -6.79 -3.64 -6.39
N ILE A 48 -7.50 -2.68 -5.80
CA ILE A 48 -7.92 -1.46 -6.50
C ILE A 48 -6.75 -0.48 -6.55
N ALA A 49 -6.05 -0.27 -5.43
CA ALA A 49 -4.88 0.58 -5.36
C ALA A 49 -3.75 0.11 -6.31
N GLU A 50 -3.55 -1.20 -6.44
CA GLU A 50 -2.55 -1.79 -7.36
C GLU A 50 -2.78 -1.42 -8.83
N LYS A 51 -4.02 -1.12 -9.23
CA LYS A 51 -4.33 -0.65 -10.60
C LYS A 51 -3.80 0.76 -10.86
N ILE A 52 -3.57 1.54 -9.80
CA ILE A 52 -3.15 2.94 -9.85
C ILE A 52 -1.65 3.05 -9.52
N ALA A 53 -1.21 2.43 -8.43
CA ALA A 53 0.17 2.50 -7.93
C ALA A 53 1.12 1.45 -8.55
N GLY A 54 0.59 0.45 -9.26
CA GLY A 54 1.32 -0.76 -9.61
C GLY A 54 1.37 -1.77 -8.46
N PRO A 55 2.09 -2.89 -8.62
CA PRO A 55 2.13 -3.97 -7.61
C PRO A 55 2.64 -3.49 -6.25
N ILE A 56 1.95 -3.86 -5.18
CA ILE A 56 2.27 -3.42 -3.81
C ILE A 56 2.71 -4.62 -2.99
N LYS A 57 3.90 -4.53 -2.39
CA LYS A 57 4.39 -5.57 -1.49
C LYS A 57 3.71 -5.44 -0.12
N PRO A 58 3.46 -6.55 0.60
CA PRO A 58 3.05 -6.47 2.01
C PRO A 58 4.10 -5.70 2.82
N GLY A 59 3.65 -4.91 3.79
CA GLY A 59 4.50 -4.06 4.60
C GLY A 59 3.73 -2.94 5.29
N ASP A 60 4.46 -2.14 6.05
CA ASP A 60 3.94 -0.98 6.76
C ASP A 60 4.48 0.30 6.14
N TYR A 61 3.60 1.08 5.53
CA TYR A 61 3.96 2.24 4.71
C TYR A 61 3.27 3.50 5.22
N TRP A 62 3.87 4.65 4.92
CA TRP A 62 3.17 5.92 4.92
C TRP A 62 2.94 6.39 3.49
N TYR A 63 1.86 7.12 3.30
CA TYR A 63 1.48 7.69 2.01
C TYR A 63 0.93 9.10 2.21
N ASP A 64 1.52 10.03 1.47
CA ASP A 64 1.04 11.39 1.33
C ASP A 64 -0.03 11.43 0.24
N PHE A 65 -1.29 11.55 0.66
CA PHE A 65 -2.44 11.57 -0.24
C PHE A 65 -2.39 12.73 -1.25
N ARG A 66 -1.80 13.87 -0.89
CA ARG A 66 -1.80 15.08 -1.71
C ARG A 66 -0.71 15.06 -2.78
N ALA A 67 0.52 14.72 -2.39
CA ALA A 67 1.66 14.76 -3.30
C ALA A 67 1.99 13.40 -3.90
N GLY A 68 1.56 12.31 -3.28
CA GLY A 68 1.87 10.96 -3.72
C GLY A 68 3.22 10.43 -3.22
N PHE A 69 3.90 11.15 -2.32
CA PHE A 69 5.10 10.63 -1.65
C PHE A 69 4.75 9.40 -0.83
N TRP A 70 5.68 8.44 -0.78
CA TRP A 70 5.51 7.25 0.06
C TRP A 70 6.85 6.76 0.58
N GLY A 71 6.79 5.98 1.66
CA GLY A 71 7.94 5.31 2.26
C GLY A 71 7.49 4.24 3.25
N VAL A 72 8.46 3.52 3.81
CA VAL A 72 8.19 2.59 4.94
C VAL A 72 7.96 3.42 6.20
N MET A 73 7.06 2.99 7.08
CA MET A 73 6.82 3.66 8.37
C MET A 73 8.13 3.83 9.15
N GLY A 74 8.36 5.04 9.67
CA GLY A 74 9.57 5.47 10.36
C GLY A 74 10.76 5.79 9.45
N GLY A 75 10.61 5.71 8.13
CA GLY A 75 11.69 5.93 7.16
C GLY A 75 11.44 7.08 6.17
N ARG A 76 12.51 7.53 5.53
CA ARG A 76 12.51 8.55 4.47
C ARG A 76 11.61 8.20 3.28
N ALA A 77 11.38 9.17 2.38
CA ALA A 77 10.67 8.92 1.13
C ALA A 77 11.44 7.92 0.24
N LEU A 78 10.72 6.96 -0.32
CA LEU A 78 11.26 5.99 -1.30
C LEU A 78 10.92 6.36 -2.74
N GLY A 79 9.97 7.27 -2.93
CA GLY A 79 9.60 7.79 -4.22
C GLY A 79 8.21 8.42 -4.20
N MET A 80 7.61 8.45 -5.38
CA MET A 80 6.24 8.93 -5.58
C MET A 80 5.45 7.87 -6.35
N ILE A 81 4.18 7.73 -5.97
CA ILE A 81 3.13 7.07 -6.76
C ILE A 81 2.04 8.11 -7.06
N PRO A 82 1.05 7.82 -7.93
CA PRO A 82 0.01 8.81 -8.21
C PRO A 82 -0.65 9.34 -6.91
N PRO A 83 -0.91 10.65 -6.80
CA PRO A 83 -1.64 11.20 -5.67
C PRO A 83 -3.12 10.77 -5.73
N PHE A 84 -3.84 11.01 -4.63
CA PHE A 84 -5.28 10.80 -4.54
C PHE A 84 -5.77 9.35 -4.70
N ILE A 85 -4.95 8.36 -4.33
CA ILE A 85 -5.39 6.97 -4.22
C ILE A 85 -6.39 6.87 -3.05
N GLN A 86 -7.67 6.71 -3.36
CA GLN A 86 -8.77 6.74 -2.38
C GLN A 86 -8.63 5.63 -1.33
N GLU A 87 -8.12 4.48 -1.74
CA GLU A 87 -7.89 3.33 -0.88
C GLU A 87 -6.84 3.59 0.21
N PHE A 88 -6.03 4.64 0.06
CA PHE A 88 -4.99 5.07 1.00
C PHE A 88 -5.31 6.41 1.68
N ASN A 89 -6.53 6.92 1.57
CA ASN A 89 -6.93 8.20 2.12
C ASN A 89 -7.16 8.12 3.65
N TYR A 90 -6.07 7.91 4.37
CA TYR A 90 -6.01 7.92 5.82
C TYR A 90 -5.13 9.07 6.31
N PRO A 91 -5.44 9.70 7.46
CA PRO A 91 -4.61 10.77 8.01
C PRO A 91 -3.15 10.36 8.14
N MET A 92 -2.24 11.12 7.54
CA MET A 92 -0.81 10.84 7.60
C MET A 92 -0.24 11.29 8.96
N PRO A 93 0.35 10.38 9.77
CA PRO A 93 0.92 10.75 11.07
C PRO A 93 2.15 11.64 10.90
N ALA A 94 2.33 12.63 11.78
CA ALA A 94 3.44 13.57 11.68
C ALA A 94 4.83 12.90 11.75
N HIS A 95 4.97 11.83 12.54
CA HIS A 95 6.21 11.09 12.76
C HIS A 95 6.35 9.87 11.84
N CYS A 96 5.52 9.74 10.80
CA CYS A 96 5.49 8.54 9.95
C CYS A 96 6.76 8.34 9.12
N ALA A 97 7.55 9.40 8.89
CA ALA A 97 8.67 9.38 7.95
C ALA A 97 10.06 9.52 8.60
N GLY A 98 10.17 9.27 9.91
CA GLY A 98 11.45 9.37 10.63
C GLY A 98 12.04 10.78 10.63
N GLY A 99 11.19 11.81 10.58
CA GLY A 99 11.60 13.21 10.58
C GLY A 99 12.22 13.65 11.89
N ASN A 100 13.14 14.61 11.80
CA ASN A 100 13.84 15.21 12.95
C ASN A 100 14.34 16.64 12.67
N THR A 101 13.79 17.29 11.64
CA THR A 101 14.24 18.60 11.14
C THR A 101 13.50 19.76 11.80
N GLY A 102 12.31 19.51 12.35
CA GLY A 102 11.36 20.54 12.76
C GLY A 102 10.70 21.26 11.58
N ILE A 103 10.77 20.72 10.37
CA ILE A 103 10.13 21.25 9.16
C ILE A 103 9.07 20.26 8.69
N PHE A 104 7.86 20.74 8.45
CA PHE A 104 6.73 19.89 8.11
C PHE A 104 6.28 20.11 6.67
N VAL A 105 5.94 19.01 6.00
CA VAL A 105 5.37 19.01 4.66
C VAL A 105 4.14 18.11 4.65
N ASN A 106 2.99 18.67 4.24
CA ASN A 106 1.71 17.95 4.19
C ASN A 106 1.37 17.22 5.51
N GLY A 107 1.81 17.79 6.64
CA GLY A 107 1.59 17.24 7.97
C GLY A 107 2.65 16.25 8.48
N ARG A 108 3.61 15.78 7.67
CA ARG A 108 4.76 14.96 8.16
C ARG A 108 5.98 15.82 8.44
N GLU A 109 6.74 15.45 9.46
CA GLU A 109 8.08 16.02 9.65
C GLU A 109 9.04 15.44 8.60
N LEU A 110 9.83 16.30 7.96
CA LEU A 110 10.81 15.87 6.96
C LEU A 110 11.98 15.15 7.62
N HIS A 111 12.37 14.03 7.00
CA HIS A 111 13.65 13.39 7.22
C HIS A 111 14.76 14.23 6.55
N HIS A 112 15.96 14.30 7.14
CA HIS A 112 17.06 15.10 6.61
C HIS A 112 17.35 14.86 5.12
N ILE A 113 17.42 13.60 4.68
CA ILE A 113 17.61 13.28 3.24
C ILE A 113 16.49 13.84 2.34
N ASP A 114 15.23 13.83 2.82
CA ASP A 114 14.13 14.37 2.04
C ASP A 114 14.22 15.90 1.96
N LEU A 115 14.62 16.54 3.07
CA LEU A 115 14.86 17.98 3.12
C LEU A 115 15.98 18.39 2.16
N ASP A 116 17.10 17.67 2.15
CA ASP A 116 18.23 17.94 1.24
C ASP A 116 17.77 17.86 -0.22
N MET A 117 17.02 16.81 -0.59
CA MET A 117 16.48 16.64 -1.94
C MET A 117 15.52 17.76 -2.38
N LEU A 118 14.72 18.30 -1.44
CA LEU A 118 13.82 19.41 -1.73
C LEU A 118 14.60 20.75 -1.76
N HIS A 119 15.55 20.93 -0.86
CA HIS A 119 16.40 22.12 -0.77
C HIS A 119 17.22 22.33 -2.05
N ASP A 120 17.74 21.25 -2.63
CA ASP A 120 18.45 21.28 -3.92
C ASP A 120 17.57 21.80 -5.08
N ARG A 121 16.25 21.86 -4.88
CA ARG A 121 15.26 22.42 -5.82
C ARG A 121 14.74 23.80 -5.41
N GLY A 122 15.32 24.41 -4.37
CA GLY A 122 14.94 25.72 -3.85
C GLY A 122 13.93 25.70 -2.70
N PHE A 123 13.74 24.57 -2.03
CA PHE A 123 12.87 24.50 -0.86
C PHE A 123 13.49 25.19 0.38
N PRO A 124 12.73 25.98 1.16
CA PRO A 124 13.24 26.63 2.37
C PRO A 124 13.61 25.64 3.48
N THR A 125 14.60 26.00 4.30
CA THR A 125 15.12 25.16 5.39
C THR A 125 14.92 25.76 6.80
N ASP A 126 14.04 26.75 6.91
CA ASP A 126 13.72 27.39 8.19
C ASP A 126 12.95 26.41 9.10
N ARG A 127 13.48 26.15 10.30
CA ARG A 127 12.85 25.28 11.29
C ARG A 127 11.57 25.92 11.85
N GLY A 128 10.61 25.08 12.24
CA GLY A 128 9.34 25.51 12.82
C GLY A 128 8.29 25.94 11.79
N LYS A 129 8.56 25.73 10.50
CA LYS A 129 7.63 26.01 9.41
C LYS A 129 6.94 24.75 8.90
N SER A 130 5.74 24.95 8.38
CA SER A 130 4.91 23.93 7.76
C SER A 130 4.54 24.38 6.35
N TYR A 131 4.57 23.43 5.42
CA TYR A 131 4.31 23.66 4.02
C TYR A 131 3.31 22.65 3.48
N THR A 132 2.47 23.09 2.56
CA THR A 132 1.74 22.20 1.67
C THR A 132 2.50 22.05 0.36
N ILE A 133 2.74 20.82 -0.10
CA ILE A 133 3.35 20.53 -1.40
C ILE A 133 2.43 19.69 -2.27
N GLU A 134 2.44 19.95 -3.57
CA GLU A 134 1.70 19.17 -4.57
C GLU A 134 2.67 18.49 -5.54
N MET A 135 2.20 17.43 -6.22
CA MET A 135 3.00 16.71 -7.23
C MET A 135 3.50 17.62 -8.37
N SER A 136 2.79 18.72 -8.63
CA SER A 136 3.16 19.74 -9.61
C SER A 136 4.49 20.43 -9.31
N GLY A 137 4.94 20.41 -8.04
CA GLY A 137 6.06 21.22 -7.54
C GLY A 137 5.63 22.52 -6.86
N ARG A 138 4.33 22.83 -6.83
CA ARG A 138 3.79 23.97 -6.09
C ARG A 138 3.93 23.71 -4.59
N VAL A 139 4.51 24.68 -3.89
CA VAL A 139 4.68 24.70 -2.45
C VAL A 139 4.02 25.96 -1.90
N LEU A 140 3.25 25.81 -0.83
CA LEU A 140 2.59 26.90 -0.10
C LEU A 140 3.12 26.90 1.34
N ASP A 141 3.62 28.05 1.79
CA ASP A 141 3.91 28.28 3.21
C ASP A 141 2.60 28.43 3.98
N GLU A 142 2.34 27.55 4.96
CA GLU A 142 1.06 27.53 5.67
C GLU A 142 0.88 28.72 6.63
N GLN A 143 1.96 29.42 6.98
CA GLN A 143 1.91 30.59 7.87
C GLN A 143 1.72 31.89 7.08
N THR A 144 2.47 32.07 5.99
CA THR A 144 2.46 33.32 5.22
C THR A 144 1.50 33.30 4.03
N GLY A 145 1.16 32.11 3.54
CA GLY A 145 0.42 31.93 2.30
C GLY A 145 1.26 32.20 1.04
N GLU A 146 2.57 32.38 1.17
CA GLU A 146 3.47 32.56 0.03
C GLU A 146 3.65 31.25 -0.74
N GLU A 147 3.77 31.38 -2.06
CA GLU A 147 3.95 30.25 -2.97
C GLU A 147 5.34 30.25 -3.59
N LEU A 148 5.91 29.05 -3.75
CA LEU A 148 7.12 28.80 -4.52
C LEU A 148 6.95 27.54 -5.37
N TYR A 149 7.84 27.38 -6.35
CA TYR A 149 7.74 26.31 -7.33
C TYR A 149 9.08 25.56 -7.46
N LEU A 150 9.09 24.27 -7.13
CA LEU A 150 10.27 23.40 -7.13
C LEU A 150 10.52 22.69 -8.48
N GLY A 151 9.68 22.94 -9.48
CA GLY A 151 9.62 22.11 -10.68
C GLY A 151 8.93 20.76 -10.44
N LYS A 152 8.74 19.98 -11.51
CA LYS A 152 8.05 18.68 -11.44
C LYS A 152 8.82 17.72 -10.50
N LEU A 153 8.13 17.22 -9.47
CA LEU A 153 8.74 16.37 -8.45
C LEU A 153 8.86 14.91 -8.88
N ALA A 154 7.85 14.42 -9.61
CA ALA A 154 7.85 13.08 -10.15
C ALA A 154 8.84 12.97 -11.33
N PRO A 155 9.67 11.90 -11.39
CA PRO A 155 10.52 11.64 -12.55
C PRO A 155 9.70 11.60 -13.84
N THR A 156 10.20 12.22 -14.90
CA THR A 156 9.69 12.10 -16.28
C THR A 156 10.13 10.82 -16.95
#